data_AF-A0A7K3RP69-F1
#
_entry.id   AF-A0A7K3RP69-F1
#
_cell.length_a   1.000
_cell.length_b   1.000
_cell.length_c   1.000
_cell.angle_alpha   90.00
_cell.angle_beta   90.00
_cell.angle_gamma   90.00
#
_symmetry.space_group_name_H-M   'P 1'
#
loop_
_entity.id
_entity.type
_entity.pdbx_description
1 polymer ?
#
loop_
_entity_poly.entity_id
_entity_poly.type
_entity_poly.pdbx_seq_one_letter_code
_entity_poly.pdbx_strand_id
1 'polypeptide(L)'
;MIHEPRNAGAPMDTTYGLLLEKIRYEGAYPTRERAEESLRAVLGALGRQITGDERVALAAALPEEAARVFTAEVPAVKQLAGAAFVAELAERTGGTPA
;
A
#
# COMPACT_ATOMS: atom_id res chain seq x y z
N MET A 1 -15.24 9.05 32.61
CA MET A 1 -13.94 9.10 31.94
C MET A 1 -14.23 9.08 30.46
N ILE A 2 -14.29 10.26 29.86
CA ILE A 2 -14.65 10.47 28.46
C ILE A 2 -13.42 10.09 27.64
N HIS A 3 -13.56 9.15 26.70
CA HIS A 3 -12.47 8.80 25.77
C HIS A 3 -12.13 10.06 24.95
N GLU A 4 -10.89 10.53 25.11
CA GLU A 4 -10.31 11.66 24.39
C GLU A 4 -10.27 11.44 22.88
N PRO A 5 -10.34 12.51 22.07
CA PRO A 5 -10.43 12.44 20.61
C PRO A 5 -9.04 12.12 20.05
N ARG A 6 -8.80 10.88 19.63
CA ARG A 6 -7.55 10.54 18.97
C ARG A 6 -7.67 10.78 17.47
N ASN A 7 -6.94 11.80 17.03
CA ASN A 7 -6.34 11.94 15.70
C ASN A 7 -6.91 13.03 14.79
N ALA A 8 -6.92 14.27 15.29
CA ALA A 8 -6.72 15.44 14.43
C ALA A 8 -5.24 15.86 14.54
N GLY A 9 -4.40 15.35 13.62
CA GLY A 9 -3.03 15.87 13.43
C GLY A 9 -1.87 15.08 14.07
N ALA A 10 -1.80 13.75 13.90
CA ALA A 10 -0.48 13.12 13.94
C ALA A 10 0.38 13.70 12.79
N PRO A 11 1.67 14.00 13.00
CA PRO A 11 2.56 14.41 11.91
C PRO A 11 2.42 13.38 10.80
N MET A 12 2.23 13.81 9.56
CA MET A 12 1.97 12.87 8.44
C MET A 12 3.10 11.83 8.27
N ASP A 13 4.29 12.14 8.79
CA ASP A 13 5.45 11.24 8.92
C ASP A 13 5.22 10.06 9.89
N THR A 14 4.46 10.29 10.97
CA THR A 14 4.17 9.28 12.00
C THR A 14 3.13 8.26 11.53
N THR A 15 2.13 8.67 10.75
CA THR A 15 1.13 7.72 10.21
C THR A 15 1.74 6.80 9.15
N TYR A 16 2.54 7.36 8.23
CA TYR A 16 3.25 6.54 7.24
C TYR A 16 4.29 5.63 7.91
N GLY A 17 5.03 6.15 8.90
CA GLY A 17 5.98 5.34 9.65
C GLY A 17 5.36 4.23 10.49
N LEU A 18 4.21 4.49 11.12
CA LEU A 18 3.47 3.48 11.88
C LEU A 18 2.89 2.40 10.97
N LEU A 19 2.40 2.78 9.78
CA LEU A 19 1.97 1.82 8.75
C LEU A 19 3.13 0.91 8.35
N LEU A 20 4.31 1.47 8.08
CA LEU A 20 5.50 0.71 7.71
C LEU A 20 5.98 -0.20 8.84
N GLU A 21 5.92 0.25 10.10
CA GLU A 21 6.21 -0.63 11.23
C GLU A 21 5.23 -1.80 11.29
N LYS A 22 3.92 -1.54 11.16
CA LYS A 22 2.91 -2.60 11.16
C LYS A 22 3.16 -3.61 10.03
N ILE A 23 3.47 -3.13 8.83
CA ILE A 23 3.82 -4.00 7.68
C ILE A 23 5.12 -4.76 7.96
N ARG A 24 6.12 -4.15 8.58
CA ARG A 24 7.36 -4.84 8.95
C ARG A 24 7.08 -6.00 9.89
N TYR A 25 6.26 -5.78 10.91
CA TYR A 25 5.89 -6.80 11.89
C TYR A 25 5.02 -7.91 11.27
N GLU A 26 3.98 -7.56 10.52
CA GLU A 26 3.05 -8.55 9.94
C GLU A 26 3.61 -9.28 8.72
N GLY A 27 4.38 -8.58 7.88
CA GLY A 27 5.06 -9.15 6.72
C GLY A 27 6.40 -9.81 7.04
N ALA A 28 6.78 -9.86 8.33
CA ALA A 28 8.06 -10.38 8.80
C ALA A 28 9.29 -9.82 8.05
N TYR A 29 9.23 -8.54 7.66
CA TYR A 29 10.33 -7.90 6.95
C TYR A 29 11.48 -7.55 7.91
N PRO A 30 12.74 -7.78 7.50
CA PRO A 30 13.90 -7.56 8.37
C PRO A 30 14.17 -6.08 8.63
N THR A 31 13.79 -5.19 7.70
CA THR A 31 14.01 -3.75 7.82
C THR A 31 12.77 -2.98 7.39
N ARG A 32 12.67 -1.73 7.88
CA ARG A 32 11.60 -0.81 7.47
C ARG A 32 11.68 -0.46 5.99
N GLU A 33 12.88 -0.33 5.44
CA GLU A 33 13.10 -0.11 4.00
C GLU A 33 12.52 -1.25 3.17
N ARG A 34 12.72 -2.52 3.57
CA ARG A 34 12.09 -3.67 2.88
C ARG A 34 10.57 -3.64 2.95
N ALA A 35 10.01 -3.27 4.10
CA ALA A 35 8.57 -3.09 4.24
C ALA A 35 8.05 -1.96 3.33
N GLU A 36 8.82 -0.88 3.20
CA GLU A 36 8.50 0.26 2.32
C GLU A 36 8.57 -0.11 0.84
N GLU A 37 9.63 -0.82 0.42
CA GLU A 37 9.75 -1.33 -0.95
C GLU A 37 8.56 -2.23 -1.30
N SER A 38 8.21 -3.18 -0.43
CA SER A 38 7.05 -4.04 -0.63
C SER A 38 5.74 -3.26 -0.67
N LEU A 39 5.54 -2.30 0.24
CA LEU A 39 4.35 -1.44 0.24
C LEU A 39 4.24 -0.68 -1.09
N ARG A 40 5.32 -0.05 -1.56
CA ARG A 40 5.35 0.68 -2.83
C ARG A 40 5.10 -0.23 -4.03
N ALA A 41 5.66 -1.44 -4.03
CA ALA A 41 5.45 -2.42 -5.09
C ALA A 41 3.98 -2.87 -5.16
N VAL A 42 3.36 -3.15 -4.01
CA VAL A 42 1.93 -3.52 -3.90
C VAL A 42 1.04 -2.37 -4.33
N LEU A 43 1.24 -1.17 -3.79
CA LEU A 43 0.46 0.01 -4.18
C LEU A 43 0.63 0.32 -5.67
N GLY A 44 1.83 0.13 -6.20
CA GLY A 44 2.09 0.27 -7.63
C GLY A 44 1.30 -0.73 -8.47
N ALA A 45 1.29 -2.00 -8.07
CA ALA A 45 0.52 -3.03 -8.76
C ALA A 45 -0.99 -2.77 -8.66
N LEU A 46 -1.49 -2.41 -7.47
CA LEU A 46 -2.89 -2.09 -7.22
C LEU A 46 -3.35 -0.85 -7.99
N GLY A 47 -2.50 0.18 -8.11
CA GLY A 47 -2.83 1.40 -8.88
C GLY A 47 -3.12 1.13 -10.36
N ARG A 48 -2.55 0.06 -10.90
CA ARG A 48 -2.83 -0.41 -12.27
C ARG A 48 -4.07 -1.30 -12.37
N GLN A 49 -4.47 -1.96 -11.28
CA GLN A 49 -5.58 -2.93 -11.23
C GLN A 49 -6.88 -2.40 -10.61
N ILE A 50 -6.85 -1.23 -9.97
CA ILE A 50 -8.03 -0.63 -9.36
C ILE A 50 -8.47 0.54 -10.23
N THR A 51 -9.73 0.49 -10.68
CA THR A 51 -10.31 1.48 -11.59
C THR A 51 -11.63 2.00 -11.04
N GLY A 52 -12.06 3.17 -11.52
CA GLY A 52 -13.33 3.77 -11.12
C GLY A 52 -13.34 4.30 -9.68
N ASP A 53 -14.49 4.16 -9.01
CA ASP A 53 -14.77 4.75 -7.70
C ASP A 53 -13.90 4.17 -6.58
N GLU A 54 -13.63 2.86 -6.64
CA GLU A 54 -12.77 2.13 -5.69
C GLU A 54 -11.36 2.74 -5.62
N ARG A 55 -10.85 3.29 -6.73
CA ARG A 55 -9.53 3.97 -6.77
C ARG A 55 -9.54 5.22 -5.90
N VAL A 56 -10.63 5.98 -5.96
CA VAL A 56 -10.78 7.23 -5.21
C VAL A 56 -10.97 6.92 -3.73
N ALA A 57 -11.80 5.93 -3.41
CA ALA A 57 -12.01 5.47 -2.04
C ALA A 57 -10.70 4.96 -1.40
N LEU A 58 -9.92 4.15 -2.13
CA LEU A 58 -8.64 3.64 -1.64
C LEU A 58 -7.60 4.77 -1.50
N ALA A 59 -7.49 5.67 -2.48
CA ALA A 59 -6.59 6.81 -2.39
C ALA A 59 -6.93 7.73 -1.19
N ALA A 60 -8.21 7.91 -0.89
CA ALA A 60 -8.67 8.71 0.26
C ALA A 60 -8.45 8.02 1.61
N ALA A 61 -8.42 6.69 1.65
CA ALA A 61 -8.13 5.91 2.85
C ALA A 61 -6.62 5.76 3.14
N LEU A 62 -5.77 6.04 2.15
CA LEU A 62 -4.31 5.92 2.28
C LEU A 62 -3.68 7.20 2.86
N PRO A 63 -2.56 7.07 3.60
CA PRO A 63 -1.73 8.22 3.94
C PRO A 63 -1.23 8.93 2.67
N GLU A 64 -1.00 10.25 2.72
CA GLU A 64 -0.60 11.04 1.54
C GLU A 64 0.56 10.44 0.75
N GLU A 65 1.63 10.00 1.42
CA GLU A 65 2.80 9.40 0.75
C GLU A 65 2.45 8.11 0.01
N ALA A 66 1.61 7.25 0.60
CA ALA A 66 1.13 6.03 -0.04
C ALA A 66 0.15 6.33 -1.18
N ALA A 67 -0.75 7.31 -0.98
CA ALA A 67 -1.70 7.74 -1.99
C ALA A 67 -0.99 8.33 -3.22
N ARG A 68 0.11 9.07 -3.04
CA ARG A 68 0.94 9.58 -4.15
C ARG A 68 1.52 8.45 -4.99
N VAL A 69 2.09 7.41 -4.37
CA VAL A 69 2.61 6.25 -5.08
C VAL A 69 1.50 5.52 -5.83
N PHE A 70 0.35 5.33 -5.20
CA PHE A 70 -0.80 4.66 -5.82
C PHE A 70 -1.42 5.45 -6.98
N THR A 71 -1.53 6.77 -6.85
CA THR A 71 -2.14 7.64 -7.87
C THR A 71 -1.21 7.99 -9.02
N ALA A 72 0.11 7.87 -8.83
CA ALA A 72 1.11 8.02 -9.89
C ALA A 72 1.01 6.92 -10.96
N GLU A 73 0.49 5.74 -10.59
CA GLU A 73 0.30 4.65 -11.55
C GLU A 73 -0.93 4.87 -12.43
N VAL A 74 -0.73 4.63 -13.72
CA VAL A 74 -1.79 4.68 -14.72
C VAL A 74 -2.53 3.33 -14.74
N PRO A 75 -3.87 3.32 -14.65
CA PRO A 75 -4.67 2.10 -14.78
C PRO A 75 -4.28 1.29 -16.02
N ALA A 76 -3.99 0.01 -15.83
CA ALA A 76 -3.69 -0.86 -16.95
C ALA A 76 -4.94 -1.06 -17.81
N VAL A 77 -4.76 -1.03 -19.14
CA VAL A 77 -5.86 -1.30 -20.09
C VAL A 77 -6.43 -2.72 -19.89
N LYS A 78 -5.59 -3.65 -19.41
CA LYS A 78 -5.98 -5.02 -19.09
C LYS A 78 -5.84 -5.29 -17.59
N GLN A 79 -6.96 -5.67 -17.00
CA GLN A 79 -7.02 -6.11 -15.61
C GLN A 79 -6.58 -7.58 -15.54
N LEU A 80 -5.64 -7.88 -14.66
CA LEU A 80 -5.13 -9.21 -14.39
C LEU A 80 -6.14 -9.96 -13.51
N ALA A 81 -6.34 -11.25 -13.79
CA ALA A 81 -7.05 -12.13 -12.87
C ALA A 81 -6.25 -12.29 -11.57
N GLY A 82 -6.92 -12.54 -10.44
CA GLY A 82 -6.28 -12.53 -9.10
C GLY A 82 -4.99 -13.36 -9.00
N ALA A 83 -4.93 -14.56 -9.59
CA ALA A 83 -3.71 -15.37 -9.60
C ALA A 83 -2.57 -14.76 -10.44
N ALA A 84 -2.89 -14.14 -11.58
CA ALA A 84 -1.89 -13.47 -12.43
C ALA A 84 -1.38 -12.17 -11.78
N PHE A 85 -2.21 -11.49 -11.00
CA PHE A 85 -1.80 -10.35 -10.18
C PHE A 85 -0.81 -10.79 -9.09
N VAL A 86 -1.12 -11.87 -8.36
CA VAL A 86 -0.22 -12.41 -7.33
C VAL A 86 1.11 -12.84 -7.94
N ALA A 87 1.11 -13.47 -9.12
CA ALA A 87 2.34 -13.83 -9.82
C ALA A 87 3.19 -12.59 -10.19
N GLU A 88 2.59 -11.56 -10.80
CA GLU A 88 3.30 -10.31 -11.14
C GLU A 88 3.88 -9.63 -9.89
N LEU A 89 3.08 -9.59 -8.82
CA LEU A 89 3.47 -8.98 -7.56
C LEU A 89 4.61 -9.76 -6.89
N ALA A 90 4.55 -11.09 -6.92
CA ALA A 90 5.58 -11.98 -6.40
C ALA A 90 6.91 -11.77 -7.15
N GLU A 91 6.88 -11.75 -8.49
CA GLU A 91 8.05 -11.47 -9.32
C GLU A 91 8.71 -10.11 -9.01
N ARG A 92 7.91 -9.07 -8.72
CA ARG A 92 8.43 -7.72 -8.43
C ARG A 92 8.86 -7.48 -7.00
N THR A 93 8.23 -8.16 -6.04
CA THR A 93 8.59 -8.06 -4.61
C THR A 93 9.69 -9.05 -4.22
N GLY A 94 10.10 -9.94 -5.14
CA GLY A 94 11.04 -11.02 -4.87
C GLY A 94 10.48 -12.10 -3.94
N GLY A 95 9.16 -12.09 -3.72
CA GLY A 95 8.46 -13.15 -3.00
C GLY A 95 8.19 -14.32 -3.94
N THR A 96 8.25 -15.55 -3.43
CA THR A 96 7.79 -16.73 -4.18
C THR A 96 6.29 -16.90 -3.93
N PRO A 97 5.45 -17.12 -4.97
CA PRO A 97 4.06 -17.49 -4.73
C PRO A 97 4.02 -18.82 -3.95
N ALA A 98 3.24 -18.85 -2.87
CA ALA A 98 3.08 -20.03 -2.00
C ALA A 98 1.97 -20.96 -2.52
#